data_AF-A0A4V3M6T3-F1
#
_entry.id   AF-A0A4V3M6T3-F1
#
_cell.length_a   1.000
_cell.length_b   1.000
_cell.length_c   1.000
_cell.angle_alpha   90.00
_cell.angle_beta   90.00
_cell.angle_gamma   90.00
#
_symmetry.space_group_name_H-M   'P 1'
#
loop_
_entity.id
_entity.type
_entity.pdbx_description
1 polymer ?
#
loop_
_entity_poly.entity_id
_entity_poly.type
_entity_poly.pdbx_seq_one_letter_code
_entity_poly.pdbx_strand_id
1 'polypeptide(L)'
;LNAGDADGVFDLDPQALAAPMPRAYEFVDGSAYLPHVERVRRARGAEVPESFYTDPLMYQATSAGFYGPRDAVKVVSEDYGIDLEAEIVVIT
;
A
#
# COMPACT_ATOMS: atom_id res chain seq x y z
N LEU A 1 10.88 21.52 -20.64
CA LEU A 1 10.57 20.29 -19.83
C LEU A 1 11.63 19.22 -20.05
N ASN A 2 11.70 18.58 -21.23
CA ASN A 2 12.67 17.51 -21.49
C ASN A 2 14.14 17.97 -21.52
N ALA A 3 14.40 19.27 -21.73
CA ALA A 3 15.73 19.86 -21.68
C ALA A 3 16.13 20.36 -20.27
N GLY A 4 15.28 20.15 -19.25
CA GLY A 4 15.56 20.57 -17.87
C GLY A 4 15.54 22.09 -17.64
N ASP A 5 15.06 22.86 -18.61
CA ASP A 5 15.10 24.32 -18.66
C ASP A 5 13.73 24.99 -18.52
N ALA A 6 12.71 24.24 -18.07
CA ALA A 6 11.40 24.82 -17.83
C ALA A 6 11.43 25.75 -16.61
N ASP A 7 10.61 26.80 -16.64
CA ASP A 7 10.40 27.64 -15.48
C ASP A 7 9.92 26.80 -14.29
N GLY A 8 10.53 27.03 -13.12
CA GLY A 8 10.20 26.30 -11.90
C GLY A 8 10.78 24.87 -11.84
N VAL A 9 11.79 24.54 -12.65
CA VAL A 9 12.57 23.32 -12.44
C VAL A 9 13.37 23.45 -11.14
N PHE A 10 13.29 22.40 -10.33
CA PHE A 10 14.09 22.23 -9.13
C PHE A 10 14.47 20.75 -8.99
N ASP A 11 15.55 20.49 -8.27
CA ASP A 11 15.92 19.13 -7.90
C ASP A 11 14.89 18.59 -6.91
N LEU A 12 14.23 17.49 -7.27
CA LEU A 12 13.27 16.83 -6.40
C LEU A 12 14.00 16.21 -5.20
N ASP A 13 13.72 16.69 -4.00
CA ASP A 13 14.13 16.02 -2.76
C ASP A 13 13.06 15.00 -2.34
N PRO A 14 13.32 13.68 -2.43
CA PRO A 14 12.34 12.68 -2.04
C PRO A 14 12.03 12.66 -0.54
N GLN A 15 12.89 13.23 0.32
CA GLN A 15 12.64 13.32 1.75
C GLN A 15 11.63 14.42 2.11
N ALA A 16 11.48 15.43 1.24
CA ALA A 16 10.52 16.52 1.43
C ALA A 16 9.09 16.15 0.98
N LEU A 17 8.91 14.98 0.35
CA LEU A 17 7.61 14.55 -0.18
C LEU A 17 6.70 13.98 0.91
N ALA A 18 5.45 14.42 0.92
CA ALA A 18 4.36 13.72 1.59
C ALA A 18 3.86 12.54 0.74
N ALA A 19 2.96 11.71 1.28
CA ALA A 19 2.18 10.79 0.46
C ALA A 19 1.42 11.57 -0.64
N PRO A 20 1.25 11.03 -1.86
CA PRO A 20 0.52 11.72 -2.93
C PRO A 20 -0.89 12.19 -2.53
N MET A 21 -1.55 11.40 -1.67
CA MET A 21 -2.75 11.79 -0.94
C MET A 21 -2.49 11.56 0.55
N PRO A 22 -2.13 12.58 1.35
CA PRO A 22 -1.91 12.40 2.81
C PRO A 22 -3.18 11.95 3.56
N ARG A 23 -4.33 12.18 2.94
CA ARG A 23 -5.65 11.65 3.30
C ARG A 23 -6.51 11.52 2.04
N ALA A 24 -7.45 10.60 2.07
CA ALA A 24 -8.46 10.35 1.08
C ALA A 24 -9.83 10.16 1.75
N TYR A 25 -10.91 10.32 0.99
CA TYR A 25 -12.25 10.05 1.50
C TYR A 25 -12.50 8.56 1.73
N GLU A 26 -11.83 7.71 0.95
CA GLU A 26 -11.95 6.26 0.99
C GLU A 26 -10.61 5.63 0.63
N PHE A 27 -10.30 4.50 1.27
CA PHE A 27 -9.20 3.63 0.89
C PHE A 27 -9.66 2.18 1.08
N VAL A 28 -9.73 1.45 -0.02
CA VAL A 28 -10.11 0.04 -0.05
C VAL A 28 -8.93 -0.76 -0.57
N ASP A 29 -8.57 -1.79 0.18
CA ASP A 29 -7.45 -2.68 -0.15
C ASP A 29 -7.99 -4.05 -0.55
N GLY A 30 -7.46 -4.59 -1.65
CA GLY A 30 -7.92 -5.79 -2.30
C GLY A 30 -6.85 -6.86 -2.39
N SER A 31 -7.18 -8.09 -2.02
CA SER A 31 -6.27 -9.24 -2.13
C SER A 31 -6.32 -9.86 -3.53
N ALA A 32 -5.89 -9.11 -4.54
CA ALA A 32 -6.00 -9.51 -5.96
C ALA A 32 -5.05 -10.65 -6.37
N TYR A 33 -3.96 -10.87 -5.62
CA TYR A 33 -2.94 -11.87 -5.94
C TYR A 33 -3.17 -13.16 -5.13
N LEU A 34 -3.94 -14.08 -5.69
CA LEU A 34 -4.28 -15.37 -5.05
C LEU A 34 -3.09 -16.17 -4.48
N PRO A 35 -1.90 -16.20 -5.10
CA PRO A 35 -0.75 -16.90 -4.52
C PRO A 35 -0.36 -16.40 -3.11
N HIS A 36 -0.60 -15.12 -2.79
CA HIS A 36 -0.40 -14.61 -1.43
C HIS A 36 -1.39 -15.29 -0.46
N VAL A 37 -2.69 -15.27 -0.78
CA VAL A 37 -3.74 -15.86 0.07
C VAL A 37 -3.55 -17.37 0.25
N GLU A 38 -3.19 -18.07 -0.83
CA GLU A 38 -2.89 -19.51 -0.79
C GLU A 38 -1.76 -19.84 0.20
N ARG A 39 -0.69 -19.04 0.22
CA ARG A 39 0.43 -19.24 1.15
C ARG A 39 0.01 -19.00 2.59
N VAL A 40 -0.72 -17.92 2.87
CA VAL A 40 -1.20 -17.58 4.22
C VAL A 40 -2.11 -18.69 4.77
N ARG A 41 -2.99 -19.23 3.93
CA ARG A 41 -3.88 -20.32 4.35
C ARG A 41 -3.17 -21.65 4.52
N ARG A 42 -2.27 -22.01 3.60
CA ARG A 42 -1.46 -23.21 3.72
C ARG A 42 -0.64 -23.23 5.01
N ALA A 43 -0.08 -22.09 5.41
CA ALA A 43 0.65 -21.96 6.68
C ALA A 43 -0.21 -22.29 7.91
N ARG A 44 -1.54 -22.21 7.79
CA ARG A 44 -2.53 -22.52 8.84
C ARG A 44 -3.23 -23.87 8.62
N GLY A 45 -2.81 -24.66 7.63
CA GLY A 45 -3.46 -25.94 7.28
C GLY A 45 -4.85 -25.78 6.68
N ALA A 46 -5.14 -24.63 6.06
CA ALA A 46 -6.43 -24.32 5.43
C ALA A 46 -6.32 -24.21 3.90
N GLU A 47 -7.42 -24.48 3.21
CA GLU A 47 -7.55 -24.27 1.76
C GLU A 47 -8.17 -22.91 1.44
N VAL A 48 -7.90 -22.39 0.24
CA VAL A 48 -8.54 -21.18 -0.27
C VAL A 48 -10.00 -21.49 -0.66
N PRO A 49 -10.99 -20.68 -0.26
CA PRO A 49 -12.38 -20.91 -0.66
C PRO A 49 -12.50 -20.70 -2.15
N GLU A 50 -13.26 -21.57 -2.82
CA GLU A 50 -13.46 -21.51 -4.27
C GLU A 50 -14.00 -20.13 -4.73
N SER A 51 -14.79 -19.46 -3.89
CA SER A 51 -15.33 -18.14 -4.20
C SER A 51 -14.24 -17.08 -4.44
N PHE A 52 -13.05 -17.20 -3.84
CA PHE A 52 -11.99 -16.19 -3.97
C PHE A 52 -11.44 -16.10 -5.41
N TYR A 53 -11.65 -17.14 -6.23
CA TYR A 53 -11.24 -17.14 -7.64
C TYR A 53 -12.20 -16.34 -8.53
N THR A 54 -13.39 -16.00 -8.05
CA THR A 54 -14.43 -15.29 -8.82
C THR A 54 -15.00 -14.06 -8.12
N ASP A 55 -14.80 -13.94 -6.82
CA ASP A 55 -15.30 -12.88 -5.95
C ASP A 55 -14.11 -12.24 -5.21
N PRO A 56 -13.61 -11.08 -5.69
CA PRO A 56 -12.42 -10.45 -5.14
C PRO A 56 -12.63 -10.05 -3.67
N LEU A 57 -11.68 -10.45 -2.82
CA LEU A 57 -11.66 -9.99 -1.44
C LEU A 57 -11.20 -8.54 -1.38
N MET A 58 -11.97 -7.70 -0.71
CA MET A 58 -11.65 -6.29 -0.48
C MET A 58 -12.11 -5.87 0.92
N TYR A 59 -11.37 -4.96 1.56
CA TYR A 59 -11.72 -4.42 2.86
C TYR A 59 -11.44 -2.91 2.95
N GLN A 60 -12.24 -2.23 3.77
CA GLN A 60 -12.06 -0.81 4.07
C GLN A 60 -10.86 -0.64 5.00
N ALA A 61 -9.88 0.14 4.57
CA ALA A 61 -8.71 0.49 5.36
C ALA A 61 -8.77 1.96 5.83
N THR A 62 -7.80 2.34 6.68
CA THR A 62 -7.67 3.73 7.14
C THR A 62 -7.26 4.61 5.98
N SER A 63 -8.04 5.65 5.69
CA SER A 63 -7.82 6.53 4.53
C SER A 63 -7.09 7.84 4.87
N ALA A 64 -6.53 7.98 6.07
CA ALA A 64 -5.86 9.20 6.51
C ALA A 64 -4.60 8.92 7.34
N GLY A 65 -3.67 9.87 7.34
CA GLY A 65 -2.41 9.73 8.07
C GLY A 65 -1.38 8.89 7.33
N PHE A 66 -1.46 8.84 6.00
CA PHE A 66 -0.48 8.15 5.18
C PHE A 66 0.90 8.80 5.31
N TYR A 67 1.91 7.98 5.51
CA TYR A 67 3.30 8.40 5.58
C TYR A 67 3.86 8.74 4.20
N GLY A 68 4.75 9.72 4.15
CA GLY A 68 5.54 10.02 2.96
C GLY A 68 6.43 8.83 2.56
N PRO A 69 6.92 8.79 1.31
CA PRO A 69 7.68 7.66 0.78
C PRO A 69 9.02 7.41 1.49
N ARG A 70 9.50 8.38 2.29
CA ARG A 70 10.75 8.31 3.06
C ARG A 70 10.55 8.48 4.57
N ASP A 71 9.30 8.59 5.02
CA ASP A 71 8.99 8.70 6.44
C ASP A 71 9.26 7.38 7.16
N ALA A 72 9.71 7.46 8.41
CA ALA A 72 9.86 6.29 9.26
C ALA A 72 8.48 5.75 9.68
N VAL A 73 8.29 4.43 9.58
CA VAL A 73 7.10 3.76 10.12
C VAL A 73 7.19 3.75 11.65
N LYS A 74 6.31 4.51 12.30
CA LYS A 74 6.27 4.61 13.76
C LYS A 74 5.40 3.50 14.33
N VAL A 75 6.01 2.67 15.17
CA VAL A 75 5.36 1.56 15.88
C VAL A 75 5.57 1.69 17.39
N VAL A 76 4.67 1.10 18.17
CA VAL A 76 4.79 1.11 19.64
C VAL A 76 5.90 0.14 20.12
N SER A 77 6.03 -1.02 19.47
CA SER A 77 7.08 -2.01 19.72
C SER A 77 7.36 -2.81 18.45
N GLU A 78 8.62 -3.20 18.24
CA GLU A 78 9.03 -4.11 17.16
C GLU A 78 8.57 -5.55 17.39
N ASP A 79 8.22 -5.91 18.62
CA ASP A 79 7.74 -7.25 18.99
C ASP A 79 6.36 -7.59 18.39
N TYR A 80 5.67 -6.62 17.77
CA TYR A 80 4.34 -6.82 17.17
C TYR A 80 4.37 -7.53 15.81
N GLY A 81 5.54 -7.99 15.36
CA GLY A 81 5.67 -8.72 14.09
C GLY A 81 5.46 -7.82 12.88
N ILE A 82 6.15 -6.67 12.88
CA ILE A 82 6.07 -5.68 11.79
C ILE A 82 6.39 -6.36 10.46
N ASP A 83 5.54 -6.11 9.45
CA ASP A 83 5.69 -6.60 8.09
C ASP A 83 5.45 -5.47 7.08
N LEU A 84 5.74 -5.74 5.81
CA LEU A 84 5.52 -4.85 4.68
C LEU A 84 4.70 -5.57 3.60
N GLU A 85 3.69 -4.89 3.08
CA GLU A 85 2.98 -5.29 1.87
C GLU A 85 3.23 -4.29 0.76
N ALA A 86 3.79 -4.78 -0.35
CA ALA A 86 4.10 -3.97 -1.52
C ALA A 86 3.00 -4.18 -2.57
N GLU A 87 2.37 -3.07 -2.97
CA GLU A 87 1.15 -3.09 -3.77
C GLU A 87 1.15 -2.01 -4.84
N ILE A 88 0.12 -2.05 -5.69
CA ILE A 88 -0.19 -1.01 -6.67
C ILE A 88 -1.54 -0.43 -6.31
N VAL A 89 -1.61 0.90 -6.21
CA VAL A 89 -2.85 1.63 -5.93
C VAL A 89 -3.32 2.36 -7.18
N VAL A 90 -4.64 2.41 -7.36
CA VAL A 90 -5.30 3.23 -8.39
C VAL A 90 -6.06 4.36 -7.70
N ILE A 91 -5.94 5.57 -8.25
CA ILE A 91 -6.72 6.73 -7.82
C ILE A 91 -7.80 6.97 -8.89
N THR A 92 -9.06 6.98 -8.48
CA THR A 92 -10.24 7.14 -9.37
C THR A 92 -10.76 8.56 -9.39
#